data_AF-A0A359LYX9-F1
#
_entry.id   AF-A0A359LYX9-F1
#
_cell.length_a   1.000
_cell.length_b   1.000
_cell.length_c   1.000
_cell.angle_alpha   90.00
_cell.angle_beta   90.00
_cell.angle_gamma   90.00
#
_symmetry.space_group_name_H-M   'P 1'
#
loop_
_entity.id
_entity.type
_entity.pdbx_description
1 polymer ?
#
loop_
_entity_poly.entity_id
_entity_poly.type
_entity_poly.pdbx_seq_one_letter_code
_entity_poly.pdbx_strand_id
1 'polypeptide(L)'
;MSLATKLASKFPHTTQARGFDLFFRGAVRPVRSTPTSFEAEVLGGELSSVDLRLNGKALEIECDCDAFLDRGPCKHIWAAILEADRRGALEKARHVSPLTLVDALDGAGAEPSAPASASLWREQLRSIALYSRDHAQPGARTAAWPAGFQVAYAIDLPASRSAGAPVVTLLSRSRKKNGDWTVFKDLHLTRAAIFTLPDPADTEILEALAGAPNPLDFSSHRELQRFALPAHLALKVLPVVSAAGRLWAAPDYHSHQLRPIAWDSGEPWRFCVRVHRNERDLWEITGEFRRGADERAALDAPEFIFASGFLLLGQTLARFQDTDALPWVRQLLNDRTITFMDRDRDAALAALLESPVVPPLDLAPELDFEQRQGSPRFGVRLNQAKNAWGDAAFNATLLADYGAGLRPLRREESRGFWMPGDRLYVLRDQQAEAAAWQTLSEGGVRLSPDGGSPGRLLPKAMPKLVRHLIAEGWRVEAEGRAFRSPGATRLEVTSGIDWFELHGQIDYEGQTAALPDLLAALRRGDAMVKLDDGSFGMLPEEWLARFAPLAGLGEVAEGHLRFRSTQAGLLDALLAA
;
A
#
# COMPACT_ATOMS: atom_id res chain seq x y z
N MET A 1 -34.26 22.41 24.65
CA MET A 1 -33.63 23.06 23.47
C MET A 1 -32.32 22.36 23.18
N SER A 2 -32.01 22.12 21.91
CA SER A 2 -30.73 21.51 21.53
C SER A 2 -29.58 22.50 21.77
N LEU A 3 -28.35 22.00 21.88
CA LEU A 3 -27.16 22.83 22.04
C LEU A 3 -26.96 23.74 20.82
N ALA A 4 -27.19 23.21 19.61
CA ALA A 4 -27.13 23.97 18.37
C ALA A 4 -28.13 25.14 18.38
N THR A 5 -29.37 24.95 18.85
CA THR A 5 -30.33 26.06 18.96
C THR A 5 -29.86 27.13 19.94
N LYS A 6 -29.25 26.75 21.07
CA LYS A 6 -28.76 27.70 22.07
C LYS A 6 -27.53 28.49 21.61
N LEU A 7 -26.67 27.84 20.82
CA LEU A 7 -25.36 28.37 20.46
C LEU A 7 -25.29 28.94 19.05
N ALA A 8 -26.32 28.76 18.21
CA ALA A 8 -26.35 29.23 16.82
C ALA A 8 -25.96 30.70 16.67
N SER A 9 -26.44 31.59 17.54
CA SER A 9 -26.13 33.02 17.46
C SER A 9 -24.65 33.35 17.75
N LYS A 10 -23.88 32.40 18.28
CA LYS A 10 -22.45 32.55 18.61
C LYS A 10 -21.52 32.10 17.47
N PHE A 11 -22.06 31.54 16.39
CA PHE A 11 -21.29 31.11 15.22
C PHE A 11 -21.71 31.91 13.98
N PRO A 12 -20.77 32.43 13.17
CA PRO A 12 -21.11 33.01 11.87
C PRO A 12 -21.85 31.99 10.99
N HIS A 13 -22.85 32.43 10.21
CA HIS A 13 -23.63 31.53 9.36
C HIS A 13 -22.78 30.76 8.32
N THR A 14 -21.69 31.35 7.84
CA THR A 14 -20.72 30.67 6.96
C THR A 14 -20.00 29.51 7.67
N THR A 15 -19.68 29.67 8.95
CA THR A 15 -19.12 28.63 9.80
C THR A 15 -20.16 27.53 10.08
N GLN A 16 -21.40 27.92 10.35
CA GLN A 16 -22.49 26.98 10.57
C GLN A 16 -22.77 26.11 9.34
N ALA A 17 -22.82 26.73 8.15
CA ALA A 17 -23.02 26.06 6.87
C ALA A 17 -21.91 25.02 6.60
N ARG A 18 -20.64 25.42 6.77
CA ARG A 18 -19.48 24.53 6.59
C ARG A 18 -19.47 23.40 7.63
N GLY A 19 -19.79 23.68 8.89
CA GLY A 19 -19.86 22.65 9.93
C GLY A 19 -21.03 21.67 9.73
N PHE A 20 -22.16 22.15 9.21
CA PHE A 20 -23.28 21.29 8.86
C PHE A 20 -22.94 20.31 7.73
N ASP A 21 -22.20 20.76 6.71
CA ASP A 21 -21.70 19.89 5.63
C ASP A 21 -20.79 18.77 6.17
N LEU A 22 -19.88 19.10 7.08
CA LEU A 22 -19.02 18.10 7.74
C LEU A 22 -19.83 17.08 8.56
N PHE A 23 -20.81 17.55 9.33
CA PHE A 23 -21.71 16.68 10.08
C PHE A 23 -22.54 15.78 9.16
N PHE A 24 -23.12 16.33 8.08
CA PHE A 24 -23.97 15.59 7.15
C PHE A 24 -23.20 14.49 6.40
N ARG A 25 -21.93 14.74 6.08
CA ARG A 25 -21.04 13.74 5.47
C ARG A 25 -20.56 12.66 6.44
N GLY A 26 -20.94 12.73 7.71
CA GLY A 26 -20.49 11.80 8.75
C GLY A 26 -18.99 11.97 9.08
N ALA A 27 -18.43 13.16 8.84
CA ALA A 27 -17.00 13.42 9.03
C ALA A 27 -16.59 13.66 10.49
N VAL A 28 -17.50 13.45 11.45
CA VAL A 28 -17.27 13.60 12.89
C VAL A 28 -17.24 12.23 13.54
N ARG A 29 -16.08 11.87 14.09
CA ARG A 29 -15.87 10.62 14.84
C ARG A 29 -15.73 10.96 16.33
N PRO A 30 -16.71 10.65 17.19
CA PRO A 30 -16.54 10.89 18.61
C PRO A 30 -15.52 9.94 19.22
N VAL A 31 -14.70 10.50 20.08
CA VAL A 31 -13.71 9.78 20.90
C VAL A 31 -14.28 9.54 22.29
N ARG A 32 -14.94 10.54 22.88
CA ARG A 32 -15.54 10.46 24.20
C ARG A 32 -16.83 11.26 24.30
N SER A 33 -17.83 10.72 24.98
CA SER A 33 -19.14 11.36 25.15
C SER A 33 -19.62 11.17 26.58
N THR A 34 -19.81 12.27 27.31
CA THR A 34 -20.34 12.28 28.68
C THR A 34 -21.45 13.33 28.84
N PRO A 35 -22.16 13.36 29.98
CA PRO A 35 -23.15 14.40 30.25
C PRO A 35 -22.57 15.83 30.37
N THR A 36 -21.24 15.96 30.54
CA THR A 36 -20.53 17.24 30.77
C THR A 36 -19.39 17.50 29.80
N SER A 37 -19.00 16.54 28.97
CA SER A 37 -17.93 16.70 27.98
C SER A 37 -18.21 15.92 26.69
N PHE A 38 -17.66 16.41 25.59
CA PHE A 38 -17.72 15.75 24.29
C PHE A 38 -16.40 15.99 23.53
N GLU A 39 -15.68 14.90 23.25
CA GLU A 39 -14.41 14.91 22.51
C GLU A 39 -14.62 14.17 21.17
N ALA A 40 -14.18 14.77 20.07
CA ALA A 40 -14.35 14.21 18.74
C ALA A 40 -13.21 14.59 17.78
N GLU A 41 -12.93 13.70 16.83
CA GLU A 41 -12.08 13.96 15.67
C GLU A 41 -12.95 14.34 14.47
N VAL A 42 -12.60 15.42 13.77
CA VAL A 42 -13.36 15.94 12.61
C VAL A 42 -12.46 16.03 11.38
N LEU A 43 -12.87 15.37 10.29
CA LEU A 43 -12.12 15.38 9.02
C LEU A 43 -12.64 16.49 8.08
N GLY A 44 -11.97 17.64 8.08
CA GLY A 44 -12.39 18.85 7.35
C GLY A 44 -11.49 19.29 6.18
N GLY A 45 -10.56 18.41 5.81
CA GLY A 45 -9.40 18.63 4.93
C GLY A 45 -8.19 17.93 5.53
N GLU A 46 -7.91 18.27 6.78
CA GLU A 46 -7.03 17.56 7.71
C GLU A 46 -7.85 17.07 8.92
N LEU A 47 -7.26 16.17 9.73
CA LEU A 47 -7.91 15.65 10.92
C LEU A 47 -7.71 16.63 12.07
N SER A 48 -8.79 17.18 12.60
CA SER A 48 -8.78 18.11 13.74
C SER A 48 -9.42 17.50 14.98
N SER A 49 -8.79 17.67 16.13
CA SER A 49 -9.35 17.33 17.44
C SER A 49 -10.23 18.48 17.96
N VAL A 50 -11.39 18.13 18.50
CA VAL A 50 -12.35 19.05 19.12
C VAL A 50 -12.71 18.57 20.51
N ASP A 51 -12.61 19.46 21.50
CA ASP A 51 -13.05 19.22 22.88
C ASP A 51 -14.10 20.28 23.29
N LEU A 52 -15.20 19.81 23.86
CA LEU A 52 -16.30 20.61 24.39
C LEU A 52 -16.50 20.24 25.85
N ARG A 53 -16.34 21.17 26.78
CA ARG A 53 -16.49 20.92 28.23
C ARG A 53 -17.46 21.90 28.88
N LEU A 54 -18.40 21.38 29.66
CA LEU A 54 -19.31 22.20 30.44
C LEU A 54 -18.69 22.53 31.80
N ASN A 55 -18.42 23.80 32.05
CA ASN A 55 -17.95 24.32 33.32
C ASN A 55 -18.95 25.35 33.87
N GLY A 56 -19.75 24.94 34.85
CA GLY A 56 -20.82 25.76 35.42
C GLY A 56 -21.87 26.16 34.36
N LYS A 57 -21.84 27.44 33.94
CA LYS A 57 -22.72 27.98 32.89
C LYS A 57 -22.02 28.20 31.53
N ALA A 58 -20.72 27.94 31.46
CA ALA A 58 -19.92 28.10 30.27
C ALA A 58 -19.70 26.75 29.56
N LEU A 59 -19.84 26.74 28.25
CA LEU A 59 -19.32 25.69 27.40
C LEU A 59 -17.96 26.15 26.89
N GLU A 60 -16.92 25.56 27.46
CA GLU A 60 -15.53 25.72 27.02
C GLU A 60 -15.35 24.94 25.71
N ILE A 61 -14.81 25.60 24.71
CA ILE A 61 -14.54 25.02 23.39
C ILE A 61 -13.05 25.09 23.08
N GLU A 62 -12.54 24.02 22.49
CA GLU A 62 -11.15 23.92 22.04
C GLU A 62 -11.11 23.17 20.71
N CYS A 63 -10.30 23.65 19.78
CA CYS A 63 -10.02 22.98 18.52
C CYS A 63 -8.59 23.28 18.06
N ASP A 64 -7.89 22.29 17.54
CA ASP A 64 -6.50 22.40 17.08
C ASP A 64 -6.34 23.02 15.68
N CYS A 65 -7.42 23.46 15.02
CA CYS A 65 -7.34 23.98 13.66
C CYS A 65 -6.92 25.47 13.59
N ASP A 66 -6.21 25.86 12.54
CA ASP A 66 -5.74 27.24 12.30
C ASP A 66 -6.88 28.28 12.37
N ALA A 67 -8.05 27.94 11.83
CA ALA A 67 -9.20 28.85 11.85
C ALA A 67 -9.71 29.16 13.27
N PHE A 68 -9.50 28.24 14.21
CA PHE A 68 -9.82 28.43 15.62
C PHE A 68 -8.80 29.34 16.29
N LEU A 69 -7.51 29.06 16.08
CA LEU A 69 -6.41 29.88 16.61
C LEU A 69 -6.46 31.34 16.12
N ASP A 70 -6.88 31.57 14.88
CA ASP A 70 -6.93 32.91 14.29
C ASP A 70 -8.20 33.71 14.63
N ARG A 71 -9.37 33.05 14.74
CA ARG A 71 -10.68 33.72 14.73
C ARG A 71 -11.70 33.17 15.74
N GLY A 72 -11.32 32.18 16.55
CA GLY A 72 -12.21 31.53 17.51
C GLY A 72 -13.19 30.54 16.85
N PRO A 73 -14.49 30.51 17.23
CA PRO A 73 -15.41 29.42 16.88
C PRO A 73 -15.40 28.97 15.41
N CYS A 74 -14.97 27.72 15.17
CA CYS A 74 -14.69 27.19 13.83
C CYS A 74 -15.75 26.18 13.33
N LYS A 75 -15.60 25.73 12.08
CA LYS A 75 -16.52 24.78 11.43
C LYS A 75 -16.52 23.40 12.10
N HIS A 76 -15.39 22.98 12.67
CA HIS A 76 -15.24 21.68 13.34
C HIS A 76 -16.00 21.65 14.67
N ILE A 77 -15.92 22.72 15.45
CA ILE A 77 -16.67 22.88 16.71
C ILE A 77 -18.17 22.84 16.44
N TRP A 78 -18.64 23.54 15.40
CA TRP A 78 -20.06 23.50 15.03
C TRP A 78 -20.52 22.09 14.62
N ALA A 79 -19.71 21.37 13.83
CA ALA A 79 -19.98 19.99 13.44
C ALA A 79 -20.05 19.06 14.67
N ALA A 80 -19.14 19.23 15.63
CA ALA A 80 -19.12 18.50 16.89
C ALA A 80 -20.36 18.79 17.77
N ILE A 81 -20.83 20.04 17.84
CA ILE A 81 -22.06 20.41 18.55
C ILE A 81 -23.29 19.72 17.94
N LEU A 82 -23.38 19.66 16.60
CA LEU A 82 -24.47 18.95 15.91
C LEU A 82 -24.43 17.44 16.18
N GLU A 83 -23.24 16.85 16.19
CA GLU A 83 -23.05 15.42 16.50
C GLU A 83 -23.36 15.11 17.97
N ALA A 84 -22.96 15.98 18.90
CA ALA A 84 -23.32 15.90 20.31
C ALA A 84 -24.85 16.01 20.49
N ASP A 85 -25.50 16.90 19.72
CA ASP A 85 -26.95 17.04 19.71
C ASP A 85 -27.65 15.75 19.27
N ARG A 86 -27.19 15.17 18.15
CA ARG A 86 -27.71 13.91 17.59
C ARG A 86 -27.57 12.73 18.55
N ARG A 87 -26.48 12.69 19.33
CA ARG A 87 -26.16 11.58 20.25
C ARG A 87 -26.75 11.70 21.65
N GLY A 88 -27.34 12.83 22.00
CA GLY A 88 -27.74 13.07 23.38
C GLY A 88 -26.57 13.42 24.32
N ALA A 89 -25.37 13.66 23.78
CA ALA A 89 -24.21 14.04 24.58
C ALA A 89 -24.37 15.46 25.17
N LEU A 90 -23.56 15.81 26.18
CA LEU A 90 -23.63 17.10 26.87
C LEU A 90 -25.03 17.43 27.41
N GLU A 91 -25.74 16.42 27.91
CA GLU A 91 -27.12 16.54 28.40
C GLU A 91 -27.26 17.68 29.42
N LYS A 92 -26.33 17.80 30.38
CA LYS A 92 -26.39 18.85 31.41
C LYS A 92 -26.32 20.26 30.80
N ALA A 93 -25.59 20.45 29.71
CA ALA A 93 -25.49 21.75 29.02
C ALA A 93 -26.82 22.16 28.36
N ARG A 94 -27.66 21.18 27.98
CA ARG A 94 -29.01 21.43 27.44
C ARG A 94 -29.98 21.97 28.49
N HIS A 95 -29.69 21.78 29.78
CA HIS A 95 -30.50 22.29 30.88
C HIS A 95 -30.00 23.64 31.44
N VAL A 96 -28.77 24.06 31.10
CA VAL A 96 -28.20 25.35 31.52
C VAL A 96 -28.72 26.50 30.65
N SER A 97 -29.27 27.55 31.26
CA SER A 97 -29.74 28.76 30.56
C SER A 97 -29.44 30.03 31.39
N PRO A 98 -28.78 31.07 30.84
CA PRO A 98 -28.12 31.09 29.53
C PRO A 98 -26.85 30.23 29.52
N LEU A 99 -26.59 29.57 28.40
CA LEU A 99 -25.33 28.85 28.14
C LEU A 99 -24.39 29.79 27.39
N THR A 100 -23.25 30.12 27.98
CA THR A 100 -22.25 31.00 27.36
C THR A 100 -21.18 30.17 26.67
N LEU A 101 -20.82 30.54 25.44
CA LEU A 101 -19.69 29.93 24.72
C LEU A 101 -18.42 30.68 25.13
N VAL A 102 -17.41 29.96 25.62
CA VAL A 102 -16.15 30.54 26.06
C VAL A 102 -15.03 29.78 25.37
N ASP A 103 -14.11 30.51 24.74
CA ASP A 103 -12.85 29.92 24.27
C ASP A 103 -12.01 29.58 25.49
N ALA A 104 -11.52 28.34 25.59
CA ALA A 104 -10.66 27.93 26.70
C ALA A 104 -9.38 28.79 26.83
N LEU A 105 -8.99 29.49 25.75
CA LEU A 105 -7.79 30.33 25.68
C LEU A 105 -8.02 31.82 26.00
N ASP A 106 -9.27 32.32 25.91
CA ASP A 106 -9.58 33.75 26.08
C ASP A 106 -10.66 34.00 27.15
N GLY A 107 -10.20 34.15 28.40
CA GLY A 107 -11.02 34.63 29.51
C GLY A 107 -11.15 36.15 29.54
N ALA A 108 -11.93 36.78 28.66
CA ALA A 108 -12.48 38.13 28.88
C ALA A 108 -13.62 38.46 27.89
N GLY A 109 -14.78 38.84 28.43
CA GLY A 109 -16.04 38.93 27.70
C GLY A 109 -16.18 40.10 26.70
N ALA A 110 -16.91 39.82 25.62
CA ALA A 110 -17.61 40.81 24.81
C ALA A 110 -19.01 40.27 24.47
N GLU A 111 -20.07 40.95 24.92
CA GLU A 111 -21.46 40.66 24.56
C GLU A 111 -21.78 41.20 23.14
N PRO A 112 -22.34 40.37 22.24
CA PRO A 112 -23.00 40.88 21.03
C PRO A 112 -24.53 40.92 21.23
N SER A 113 -25.11 42.05 20.84
CA SER A 113 -26.54 42.36 20.80
C SER A 113 -27.30 41.52 19.76
N ALA A 114 -28.56 41.23 20.04
CA ALA A 114 -29.44 40.39 19.21
C ALA A 114 -30.04 41.17 18.02
N PRO A 115 -30.11 40.59 16.80
CA PRO A 115 -31.05 41.03 15.78
C PRO A 115 -32.39 40.29 15.89
N ALA A 116 -33.45 41.01 15.57
CA ALA A 116 -34.85 40.63 15.65
C ALA A 116 -35.25 39.47 14.72
N SER A 117 -36.26 38.73 15.14
CA SER A 117 -36.86 37.57 14.46
C SER A 117 -37.31 37.88 13.04
N ALA A 118 -36.48 37.55 12.04
CA ALA A 118 -36.98 37.31 10.70
C ALA A 118 -37.54 35.87 10.64
N SER A 119 -38.69 35.70 10.00
CA SER A 119 -39.38 34.40 9.96
C SER A 119 -38.53 33.34 9.27
N LEU A 120 -38.31 32.22 9.95
CA LEU A 120 -37.46 31.10 9.54
C LEU A 120 -37.65 30.68 8.07
N TRP A 121 -38.88 30.64 7.55
CA TRP A 121 -39.15 30.24 6.17
C TRP A 121 -38.64 31.26 5.12
N ARG A 122 -38.62 32.56 5.43
CA ARG A 122 -38.07 33.59 4.52
C ARG A 122 -36.55 33.51 4.47
N GLU A 123 -35.92 33.17 5.58
CA GLU A 123 -34.48 32.92 5.64
C GLU A 123 -34.11 31.60 4.98
N GLN A 124 -34.94 30.56 5.10
CA GLN A 124 -34.77 29.29 4.38
C GLN A 124 -34.89 29.50 2.86
N LEU A 125 -35.88 30.24 2.37
CA LEU A 125 -35.99 30.58 0.95
C LEU A 125 -34.86 31.49 0.47
N ARG A 126 -34.42 32.45 1.30
CA ARG A 126 -33.26 33.29 1.00
C ARG A 126 -31.97 32.47 0.99
N SER A 127 -31.84 31.49 1.88
CA SER A 127 -30.74 30.52 1.92
C SER A 127 -30.75 29.65 0.67
N ILE A 128 -31.89 29.08 0.28
CA ILE A 128 -32.03 28.36 -1.00
C ILE A 128 -31.67 29.26 -2.18
N ALA A 129 -32.08 30.52 -2.20
CA ALA A 129 -31.73 31.45 -3.26
C ALA A 129 -30.23 31.82 -3.29
N LEU A 130 -29.57 31.91 -2.12
CA LEU A 130 -28.13 32.16 -1.99
C LEU A 130 -27.32 30.91 -2.34
N TYR A 131 -27.68 29.73 -1.81
CA TYR A 131 -27.12 28.44 -2.20
C TYR A 131 -27.32 28.17 -3.70
N SER A 132 -28.49 28.50 -4.25
CA SER A 132 -28.74 28.38 -5.68
C SER A 132 -27.96 29.40 -6.50
N ARG A 133 -27.43 30.50 -5.92
CA ARG A 133 -26.53 31.44 -6.62
C ARG A 133 -25.07 31.01 -6.52
N ASP A 134 -24.65 30.48 -5.39
CA ASP A 134 -23.31 29.94 -5.18
C ASP A 134 -23.11 28.58 -5.90
N HIS A 135 -24.17 27.79 -6.03
CA HIS A 135 -24.21 26.52 -6.78
C HIS A 135 -24.87 26.63 -8.15
N ALA A 136 -25.51 27.76 -8.49
CA ALA A 136 -25.71 28.06 -9.90
C ALA A 136 -24.33 28.11 -10.50
N GLN A 137 -24.04 27.15 -11.37
CA GLN A 137 -23.05 27.40 -12.41
C GLN A 137 -23.41 28.78 -13.00
N PRO A 138 -22.49 29.75 -13.09
CA PRO A 138 -22.77 31.02 -13.73
C PRO A 138 -23.46 30.69 -15.04
N GLY A 139 -24.77 30.99 -15.09
CA GLY A 139 -25.68 30.33 -16.03
C GLY A 139 -25.03 30.40 -17.38
N ALA A 140 -24.78 29.23 -17.99
CA ALA A 140 -23.95 29.05 -19.16
C ALA A 140 -24.11 30.28 -20.05
N ARG A 141 -23.18 31.24 -19.93
CA ARG A 141 -23.00 32.23 -20.97
C ARG A 141 -22.64 31.32 -22.10
N THR A 142 -23.56 31.10 -23.04
CA THR A 142 -23.31 30.39 -24.28
C THR A 142 -22.01 30.96 -24.79
N ALA A 143 -20.91 30.24 -24.57
CA ALA A 143 -19.61 30.69 -24.98
C ALA A 143 -19.76 30.79 -26.50
N ALA A 144 -19.69 32.01 -27.01
CA ALA A 144 -19.84 32.25 -28.43
C ALA A 144 -18.57 31.71 -29.10
N TRP A 145 -18.57 30.42 -29.42
CA TRP A 145 -17.44 29.77 -30.05
C TRP A 145 -17.28 30.28 -31.49
N PRO A 146 -16.04 30.58 -31.94
CA PRO A 146 -15.79 30.93 -33.32
C PRO A 146 -16.27 29.84 -34.30
N ALA A 147 -16.65 30.24 -35.51
CA ALA A 147 -17.00 29.27 -36.56
C ALA A 147 -15.82 28.33 -36.86
N GLY A 148 -16.09 27.02 -36.90
CA GLY A 148 -15.06 26.00 -37.09
C GLY A 148 -14.04 25.92 -35.94
N PHE A 149 -14.44 26.28 -34.71
CA PHE A 149 -13.64 26.04 -33.51
C PHE A 149 -13.36 24.54 -33.32
N GLN A 150 -12.12 24.21 -33.00
CA GLN A 150 -11.67 22.85 -32.75
C GLN A 150 -10.68 22.83 -31.59
N VAL A 151 -10.87 21.87 -30.67
CA VAL A 151 -9.90 21.56 -29.62
C VAL A 151 -8.78 20.69 -30.21
N ALA A 152 -7.55 21.02 -29.86
CA ALA A 152 -6.36 20.26 -30.19
C ALA A 152 -5.69 19.80 -28.90
N TYR A 153 -5.28 18.53 -28.87
CA TYR A 153 -4.74 17.88 -27.69
C TYR A 153 -3.25 17.63 -27.95
N ALA A 154 -2.39 18.39 -27.27
CA ALA A 154 -0.95 18.32 -27.47
C ALA A 154 -0.29 17.57 -26.31
N ILE A 155 0.45 16.50 -26.60
CA ILE A 155 1.33 15.83 -25.65
C ILE A 155 2.55 16.72 -25.44
N ASP A 156 2.68 17.25 -24.23
CA ASP A 156 3.81 18.06 -23.78
C ASP A 156 4.96 17.13 -23.39
N LEU A 157 5.99 17.03 -24.23
CA LEU A 157 7.09 16.09 -24.02
C LEU A 157 7.93 16.41 -22.76
N PRO A 158 8.29 17.68 -22.47
CA PRO A 158 8.96 18.04 -21.21
C PRO A 158 8.15 17.70 -19.96
N ALA A 159 6.87 18.06 -19.91
CA ALA A 159 6.02 17.76 -18.76
C ALA A 159 5.78 16.25 -18.62
N SER A 160 5.66 15.53 -19.74
CA SER A 160 5.55 14.07 -19.74
C SER A 160 6.81 13.39 -19.21
N ARG A 161 7.99 14.00 -19.38
CA ARG A 161 9.26 13.48 -18.85
C ARG A 161 9.29 13.51 -17.33
N SER A 162 8.85 14.61 -16.75
CA SER A 162 8.77 14.76 -15.29
C SER A 162 7.66 13.88 -14.70
N ALA A 163 6.53 13.76 -15.38
CA ALA A 163 5.40 12.95 -14.91
C ALA A 163 5.57 11.43 -15.14
N GLY A 164 6.44 11.03 -16.07
CA GLY A 164 6.56 9.63 -16.50
C GLY A 164 5.35 9.12 -17.31
N ALA A 165 4.41 9.98 -17.66
CA ALA A 165 3.18 9.65 -18.37
C ALA A 165 2.78 10.75 -19.36
N PRO A 166 1.97 10.47 -20.39
CA PRO A 166 1.52 11.49 -21.34
C PRO A 166 0.81 12.63 -20.62
N VAL A 167 1.37 13.84 -20.72
CA VAL A 167 0.73 15.08 -20.25
C VAL A 167 0.09 15.77 -21.45
N VAL A 168 -1.23 15.82 -21.46
CA VAL A 168 -2.00 16.46 -22.53
C VAL A 168 -2.34 17.89 -22.14
N THR A 169 -1.93 18.84 -22.98
CA THR A 169 -2.28 20.27 -22.90
C THR A 169 -3.36 20.59 -23.92
N LEU A 170 -4.36 21.38 -23.51
CA LEU A 170 -5.44 21.82 -24.39
C LEU A 170 -5.04 23.07 -25.17
N LEU A 171 -5.16 22.97 -26.49
CA LEU A 171 -5.00 24.07 -27.42
C LEU A 171 -6.28 24.23 -28.25
N SER A 172 -6.45 25.37 -28.88
CA SER A 172 -7.57 25.66 -29.77
C SER A 172 -7.11 26.27 -31.07
N ARG A 173 -7.89 26.02 -32.12
CA ARG A 173 -7.79 26.73 -33.41
C ARG A 173 -9.19 26.91 -34.00
N SER A 174 -9.36 27.90 -34.85
CA SER A 174 -10.61 28.14 -35.58
C SER A 174 -10.35 28.30 -37.07
N ARG A 175 -11.41 28.23 -37.88
CA ARG A 175 -11.33 28.54 -39.31
C ARG A 175 -11.45 30.04 -39.53
N LYS A 176 -10.53 30.58 -40.33
CA LYS A 176 -10.61 31.93 -40.87
C LYS A 176 -11.68 32.00 -41.96
N LYS A 177 -12.09 33.21 -42.32
CA LYS A 177 -13.05 33.45 -43.43
C LYS A 177 -12.59 32.91 -44.79
N ASN A 178 -11.28 32.75 -44.98
CA ASN A 178 -10.67 32.21 -46.20
C ASN A 178 -10.57 30.67 -46.20
N GLY A 179 -11.02 29.99 -45.14
CA GLY A 179 -10.97 28.53 -45.01
C GLY A 179 -9.72 27.98 -44.32
N ASP A 180 -8.65 28.79 -44.17
CA ASP A 180 -7.43 28.38 -43.48
C ASP A 180 -7.60 28.31 -41.96
N TRP A 181 -6.76 27.52 -41.31
CA TRP A 181 -6.71 27.44 -39.85
C TRP A 181 -5.99 28.66 -39.23
N THR A 182 -6.44 29.09 -38.06
CA THR A 182 -5.64 29.97 -37.20
C THR A 182 -4.47 29.22 -36.57
N VAL A 183 -3.48 29.96 -36.07
CA VAL A 183 -2.45 29.40 -35.19
C VAL A 183 -3.09 28.80 -33.94
N PHE A 184 -2.42 27.80 -33.34
CA PHE A 184 -2.83 27.24 -32.06
C PHE A 184 -2.74 28.28 -30.95
N LYS A 185 -3.71 28.28 -30.05
CA LYS A 185 -3.77 29.13 -28.86
C LYS A 185 -4.13 28.30 -27.64
N ASP A 186 -3.54 28.63 -26.49
CA ASP A 186 -3.85 27.97 -25.22
C ASP A 186 -5.33 28.03 -24.90
N LEU A 187 -5.90 26.89 -24.52
CA LEU A 187 -7.31 26.77 -24.20
C LEU A 187 -7.47 26.47 -22.71
N HIS A 188 -8.13 27.38 -22.01
CA HIS A 188 -8.48 27.23 -20.60
C HIS A 188 -10.00 27.02 -20.53
N LEU A 189 -10.43 25.88 -19.97
CA LEU A 189 -11.85 25.55 -19.86
C LEU A 189 -12.25 25.41 -18.40
N THR A 190 -13.46 25.84 -18.07
CA THR A 190 -14.12 25.43 -16.82
C THR A 190 -14.95 24.18 -17.07
N ARG A 191 -15.24 23.40 -16.01
CA ARG A 191 -16.09 22.19 -16.12
C ARG A 191 -17.47 22.49 -16.74
N ALA A 192 -18.03 23.68 -16.50
CA ALA A 192 -19.29 24.09 -17.09
C ALA A 192 -19.18 24.41 -18.59
N ALA A 193 -18.03 24.94 -19.05
CA ALA A 193 -17.82 25.29 -20.45
C ALA A 193 -17.72 24.07 -21.38
N ILE A 194 -17.32 22.89 -20.86
CA ILE A 194 -17.23 21.64 -21.62
C ILE A 194 -18.57 21.30 -22.29
N PHE A 195 -19.68 21.43 -21.56
CA PHE A 195 -21.03 21.13 -22.06
C PHE A 195 -21.51 22.12 -23.14
N THR A 196 -20.79 23.22 -23.35
CA THR A 196 -21.14 24.23 -24.37
C THR A 196 -20.30 24.09 -25.64
N LEU A 197 -19.36 23.14 -25.69
CA LEU A 197 -18.47 22.97 -26.84
C LEU A 197 -19.25 22.62 -28.12
N PRO A 198 -18.83 23.10 -29.30
CA PRO A 198 -19.55 22.85 -30.55
C PRO A 198 -19.53 21.39 -31.00
N ASP A 199 -18.48 20.65 -30.63
CA ASP A 199 -18.27 19.27 -31.04
C ASP A 199 -18.54 18.32 -29.87
N PRO A 200 -19.54 17.42 -29.97
CA PRO A 200 -19.86 16.48 -28.90
C PRO A 200 -18.71 15.52 -28.58
N ALA A 201 -17.84 15.20 -29.53
CA ALA A 201 -16.68 14.34 -29.27
C ALA A 201 -15.69 15.00 -28.31
N ASP A 202 -15.49 16.32 -28.40
CA ASP A 202 -14.62 17.05 -27.48
C ASP A 202 -15.24 17.08 -26.07
N THR A 203 -16.56 17.18 -25.96
CA THR A 203 -17.28 17.08 -24.68
C THR A 203 -17.00 15.74 -24.00
N GLU A 204 -17.18 14.62 -24.71
CA GLU A 204 -16.92 13.27 -24.17
C GLU A 204 -15.47 13.06 -23.74
N ILE A 205 -14.51 13.48 -24.59
CA ILE A 205 -13.08 13.37 -24.29
C ILE A 205 -12.73 14.20 -23.04
N LEU A 206 -13.14 15.46 -22.99
CA LEU A 206 -12.82 16.36 -21.88
C LEU A 206 -13.55 15.98 -20.59
N GLU A 207 -14.73 15.38 -20.68
CA GLU A 207 -15.42 14.82 -19.53
C GLU A 207 -14.61 13.69 -18.88
N ALA A 208 -14.10 12.76 -19.70
CA ALA A 208 -13.23 11.68 -19.27
C ALA A 208 -11.91 12.20 -18.69
N LEU A 209 -11.32 13.23 -19.31
CA LEU A 209 -10.08 13.85 -18.85
C LEU A 209 -10.23 14.60 -17.52
N ALA A 210 -11.31 15.33 -17.31
CA ALA A 210 -11.51 16.07 -16.07
C ALA A 210 -12.00 15.23 -14.88
N GLY A 211 -12.13 13.91 -15.05
CA GLY A 211 -12.16 12.94 -13.96
C GLY A 211 -10.78 12.45 -13.52
N ALA A 212 -9.70 12.78 -14.26
CA ALA A 212 -8.34 12.42 -13.89
C ALA A 212 -7.84 13.27 -12.71
N PRO A 213 -7.13 12.68 -11.72
CA PRO A 213 -6.52 13.45 -10.65
C PRO A 213 -5.48 14.42 -11.23
N ASN A 214 -5.68 15.72 -11.03
CA ASN A 214 -4.68 16.75 -11.35
C ASN A 214 -3.68 16.83 -10.18
N PRO A 215 -2.41 16.45 -10.34
CA PRO A 215 -1.43 16.46 -9.24
C PRO A 215 -1.09 17.88 -8.73
N LEU A 216 -1.54 18.94 -9.41
CA LEU A 216 -1.12 20.32 -9.17
C LEU A 216 -2.26 21.26 -8.72
N ASP A 217 -3.48 20.79 -8.52
CA ASP A 217 -4.62 21.66 -8.16
C ASP A 217 -4.94 21.65 -6.66
N PHE A 218 -4.33 22.59 -5.93
CA PHE A 218 -4.74 22.97 -4.57
C PHE A 218 -5.71 24.18 -4.55
N SER A 219 -6.17 24.65 -5.73
CA SER A 219 -6.94 25.89 -5.85
C SER A 219 -8.39 25.66 -6.27
N SER A 220 -9.32 26.38 -5.65
CA SER A 220 -10.78 26.34 -5.87
C SER A 220 -11.27 26.88 -7.22
N HIS A 221 -10.37 27.08 -8.20
CA HIS A 221 -10.69 27.52 -9.55
C HIS A 221 -10.24 26.43 -10.53
N ARG A 222 -11.19 25.56 -10.90
CA ARG A 222 -10.98 24.40 -11.78
C ARG A 222 -10.81 24.83 -13.24
N GLU A 223 -9.68 25.44 -13.57
CA GLU A 223 -9.29 25.67 -14.96
C GLU A 223 -8.60 24.41 -15.50
N LEU A 224 -9.28 23.76 -16.42
CA LEU A 224 -8.86 22.55 -17.09
C LEU A 224 -8.00 22.95 -18.28
N GLN A 225 -6.69 22.82 -18.11
CA GLN A 225 -5.71 23.15 -19.15
C GLN A 225 -4.76 21.99 -19.45
N ARG A 226 -4.37 21.22 -18.42
CA ARG A 226 -3.36 20.16 -18.50
C ARG A 226 -3.79 18.93 -17.74
N PHE A 227 -3.51 17.76 -18.30
CA PHE A 227 -3.89 16.47 -17.73
C PHE A 227 -2.72 15.49 -17.83
N ALA A 228 -2.19 15.05 -16.70
CA ALA A 228 -1.33 13.87 -16.67
C ALA A 228 -2.23 12.63 -16.80
N LEU A 229 -2.01 11.82 -17.83
CA LEU A 229 -2.84 10.66 -18.11
C LEU A 229 -2.24 9.38 -17.52
N PRO A 230 -2.86 8.77 -16.49
CA PRO A 230 -2.51 7.41 -16.10
C PRO A 230 -2.69 6.44 -17.28
N ALA A 231 -1.93 5.34 -17.27
CA ALA A 231 -1.88 4.37 -18.37
C ALA A 231 -3.27 3.94 -18.89
N HIS A 232 -4.18 3.60 -17.98
CA HIS A 232 -5.52 3.15 -18.33
C HIS A 232 -6.38 4.23 -19.01
N LEU A 233 -6.21 5.50 -18.65
CA LEU A 233 -6.93 6.62 -19.24
C LEU A 233 -6.34 6.99 -20.59
N ALA A 234 -5.01 7.00 -20.70
CA ALA A 234 -4.29 7.21 -21.95
C ALA A 234 -4.71 6.19 -23.03
N LEU A 235 -4.84 4.90 -22.67
CA LEU A 235 -5.32 3.85 -23.56
C LEU A 235 -6.74 4.06 -24.09
N LYS A 236 -7.60 4.79 -23.37
CA LYS A 236 -8.98 5.07 -23.78
C LYS A 236 -9.09 6.36 -24.58
N VAL A 237 -8.35 7.39 -24.17
CA VAL A 237 -8.50 8.75 -24.72
C VAL A 237 -7.65 8.95 -25.97
N LEU A 238 -6.36 8.60 -25.94
CA LEU A 238 -5.43 8.91 -27.03
C LEU A 238 -5.81 8.30 -28.39
N PRO A 239 -6.35 7.06 -28.48
CA PRO A 239 -6.82 6.51 -29.76
C PRO A 239 -7.96 7.34 -30.37
N VAL A 240 -8.93 7.74 -29.54
CA VAL A 240 -10.10 8.53 -29.98
C VAL A 240 -9.67 9.90 -30.48
N VAL A 241 -8.78 10.57 -29.74
CA VAL A 241 -8.23 11.87 -30.11
C VAL A 241 -7.41 11.80 -31.41
N SER A 242 -6.60 10.75 -31.56
CA SER A 242 -5.80 10.55 -32.76
C SER A 242 -6.65 10.22 -33.98
N ALA A 243 -7.67 9.37 -33.84
CA ALA A 243 -8.62 9.06 -34.90
C ALA A 243 -9.39 10.30 -35.38
N ALA A 244 -9.65 11.26 -34.48
CA ALA A 244 -10.22 12.56 -34.81
C ALA A 244 -9.24 13.52 -35.53
N GLY A 245 -7.97 13.13 -35.69
CA GLY A 245 -6.91 13.97 -36.29
C GLY A 245 -6.49 15.14 -35.40
N ARG A 246 -6.67 15.02 -34.07
CA ARG A 246 -6.50 16.12 -33.10
C ARG A 246 -5.38 15.89 -32.10
N LEU A 247 -4.61 14.81 -32.25
CA LEU A 247 -3.48 14.49 -31.38
C LEU A 247 -2.19 15.08 -31.94
N TRP A 248 -1.45 15.79 -31.09
CA TRP A 248 -0.23 16.49 -31.47
C TRP A 248 0.90 16.25 -30.47
N ALA A 249 2.16 16.36 -30.90
CA ALA A 249 3.34 16.45 -30.05
C ALA A 249 3.77 17.91 -29.94
N ALA A 250 3.93 18.39 -28.72
CA ALA A 250 4.54 19.68 -28.42
C ALA A 250 5.96 19.44 -27.89
N PRO A 251 7.02 19.92 -28.59
CA PRO A 251 8.38 19.80 -28.10
C PRO A 251 8.63 20.63 -26.84
N ASP A 252 7.91 21.74 -26.68
CA ASP A 252 7.93 22.62 -25.50
C ASP A 252 6.52 23.19 -25.24
N TYR A 253 6.26 23.58 -23.99
CA TYR A 253 4.96 24.09 -23.54
C TYR A 253 4.45 25.30 -24.33
N HIS A 254 5.33 26.23 -24.71
CA HIS A 254 4.98 27.42 -25.49
C HIS A 254 5.23 27.27 -26.99
N SER A 255 5.62 26.08 -27.46
CA SER A 255 5.89 25.88 -28.88
C SER A 255 4.60 25.71 -29.66
N HIS A 256 4.38 26.59 -30.64
CA HIS A 256 3.30 26.46 -31.61
C HIS A 256 3.69 25.52 -32.78
N GLN A 257 4.90 24.95 -32.76
CA GLN A 257 5.38 23.97 -33.75
C GLN A 257 4.92 22.56 -33.35
N LEU A 258 3.63 22.32 -33.52
CA LEU A 258 3.01 21.03 -33.22
C LEU A 258 3.22 20.05 -34.37
N ARG A 259 3.56 18.80 -34.04
CA ARG A 259 3.65 17.69 -35.00
C ARG A 259 2.46 16.76 -34.81
N PRO A 260 1.73 16.36 -35.86
CA PRO A 260 0.62 15.44 -35.70
C PRO A 260 1.12 14.07 -35.25
N ILE A 261 0.35 13.40 -34.38
CA ILE A 261 0.64 12.05 -33.89
C ILE A 261 -0.49 11.10 -34.30
N ALA A 262 -0.11 9.99 -34.92
CA ALA A 262 -0.97 8.86 -35.20
C ALA A 262 -0.90 7.84 -34.05
N TRP A 263 -2.06 7.34 -33.63
CA TRP A 263 -2.15 6.23 -32.69
C TRP A 263 -1.94 4.90 -33.42
N ASP A 264 -1.06 4.07 -32.88
CA ASP A 264 -0.83 2.72 -33.35
C ASP A 264 -1.68 1.72 -32.57
N SER A 265 -2.66 1.10 -33.26
CA SER A 265 -3.51 0.05 -32.70
C SER A 265 -2.86 -1.34 -32.75
N GLY A 266 -1.67 -1.47 -33.32
CA GLY A 266 -0.92 -2.72 -33.41
C GLY A 266 -0.51 -3.29 -32.04
N GLU A 267 0.15 -4.44 -32.08
CA GLU A 267 0.67 -5.10 -30.87
C GLU A 267 1.64 -4.19 -30.11
N PRO A 268 1.69 -4.31 -28.76
CA PRO A 268 2.63 -3.53 -27.98
C PRO A 268 4.06 -3.90 -28.32
N TRP A 269 4.91 -2.89 -28.39
CA TRP A 269 6.35 -3.09 -28.50
C TRP A 269 6.89 -3.68 -27.18
N ARG A 270 7.87 -4.57 -27.33
CA ARG A 270 8.61 -5.21 -26.26
C ARG A 270 10.08 -4.86 -26.36
N PHE A 271 10.73 -4.70 -25.22
CA PHE A 271 12.17 -4.50 -25.17
C PHE A 271 12.87 -5.85 -25.05
N CYS A 272 13.88 -6.08 -25.87
CA CYS A 272 14.66 -7.30 -25.87
C CYS A 272 16.16 -6.98 -25.78
N VAL A 273 16.87 -7.76 -24.96
CA VAL A 273 18.32 -7.69 -24.85
C VAL A 273 18.92 -8.80 -25.70
N ARG A 274 19.79 -8.44 -26.64
CA ARG A 274 20.49 -9.36 -27.52
C ARG A 274 21.94 -9.50 -27.10
N VAL A 275 22.38 -10.74 -26.88
CA VAL A 275 23.78 -11.07 -26.54
C VAL A 275 24.38 -11.91 -27.66
N HIS A 276 25.37 -11.35 -28.35
CA HIS A 276 25.96 -11.98 -29.53
C HIS A 276 27.46 -11.65 -29.65
N ARG A 277 28.16 -12.39 -30.52
CA ARG A 277 29.53 -12.06 -30.91
C ARG A 277 29.55 -11.07 -32.07
N ASN A 278 30.46 -10.10 -32.00
CA ASN A 278 30.71 -9.16 -33.08
C ASN A 278 31.76 -9.69 -34.07
N GLU A 279 32.05 -8.90 -35.11
CA GLU A 279 33.06 -9.25 -36.14
C GLU A 279 34.50 -9.38 -35.61
N ARG A 280 34.78 -8.85 -34.42
CA ARG A 280 36.09 -8.90 -33.74
C ARG A 280 36.17 -10.03 -32.70
N ASP A 281 35.21 -10.95 -32.71
CA ASP A 281 35.10 -12.07 -31.78
C ASP A 281 34.99 -11.65 -30.30
N LEU A 282 34.48 -10.44 -30.05
CA LEU A 282 34.10 -9.96 -28.72
C LEU A 282 32.60 -10.15 -28.51
N TRP A 283 32.20 -10.41 -27.27
CA TRP A 283 30.79 -10.49 -26.90
C TRP A 283 30.22 -9.09 -26.68
N GLU A 284 28.99 -8.89 -27.15
CA GLU A 284 28.26 -7.63 -27.07
C GLU A 284 26.84 -7.84 -26.56
N ILE A 285 26.43 -7.00 -25.61
CA ILE A 285 25.06 -6.85 -25.14
C ILE A 285 24.49 -5.58 -25.75
N THR A 286 23.41 -5.74 -26.51
CA THR A 286 22.69 -4.65 -27.19
C THR A 286 21.20 -4.72 -26.86
N GLY A 287 20.51 -3.59 -26.98
CA GLY A 287 19.06 -3.51 -26.80
C GLY A 287 18.34 -3.27 -28.12
N GLU A 288 17.18 -3.89 -28.31
CA GLU A 288 16.31 -3.64 -29.45
C GLU A 288 14.83 -3.68 -29.04
N PHE A 289 13.98 -2.98 -29.79
CA PHE A 289 12.53 -3.05 -29.64
C PHE A 289 11.96 -4.02 -30.67
N ARG A 290 11.10 -4.93 -30.24
CA ARG A 290 10.42 -5.91 -31.08
C ARG A 290 8.93 -5.76 -31.02
N ARG A 291 8.26 -5.99 -32.14
CA ARG A 291 6.81 -6.11 -32.24
C ARG A 291 6.46 -7.27 -33.16
N GLY A 292 5.58 -8.17 -32.70
CA GLY A 292 5.29 -9.41 -33.41
C GLY A 292 6.55 -10.25 -33.66
N ALA A 293 6.55 -11.00 -34.77
CA ALA A 293 7.69 -11.83 -35.16
C ALA A 293 8.78 -11.07 -35.95
N ASP A 294 8.37 -10.09 -36.77
CA ASP A 294 9.22 -9.56 -37.84
C ASP A 294 9.58 -8.08 -37.70
N GLU A 295 8.85 -7.31 -36.87
CA GLU A 295 9.14 -5.88 -36.74
C GLU A 295 10.17 -5.61 -35.63
N ARG A 296 11.23 -4.90 -36.02
CA ARG A 296 12.33 -4.51 -35.13
C ARG A 296 12.63 -3.03 -35.28
N ALA A 297 12.91 -2.38 -34.17
CA ALA A 297 13.37 -1.00 -34.13
C ALA A 297 14.65 -0.91 -33.28
N ALA A 298 15.59 -0.08 -33.73
CA ALA A 298 16.82 0.20 -33.01
C ALA A 298 16.54 0.90 -31.68
N LEU A 299 17.47 0.79 -30.74
CA LEU A 299 17.31 1.36 -29.40
C LEU A 299 17.09 2.89 -29.40
N ASP A 300 17.66 3.59 -30.38
CA ASP A 300 17.58 5.04 -30.53
C ASP A 300 16.44 5.53 -31.43
N ALA A 301 15.62 4.61 -31.96
CA ALA A 301 14.46 4.96 -32.78
C ALA A 301 13.36 5.71 -32.01
N PRO A 302 13.03 5.37 -30.74
CA PRO A 302 12.03 6.13 -29.98
C PRO A 302 12.53 7.53 -29.61
N GLU A 303 11.76 8.55 -29.97
CA GLU A 303 11.99 9.93 -29.50
C GLU A 303 11.69 10.04 -28.00
N PHE A 304 10.70 9.27 -27.54
CA PHE A 304 10.26 9.30 -26.15
C PHE A 304 9.69 7.97 -25.68
N ILE A 305 9.98 7.62 -24.42
CA ILE A 305 9.47 6.44 -23.73
C ILE A 305 8.76 6.87 -22.45
N PHE A 306 7.48 6.55 -22.36
CA PHE A 306 6.65 6.88 -21.20
C PHE A 306 6.69 5.73 -20.20
N ALA A 307 6.97 6.02 -18.93
CA ALA A 307 6.94 5.03 -17.85
C ALA A 307 5.55 4.42 -17.64
N SER A 308 4.50 5.07 -18.15
CA SER A 308 3.14 4.54 -18.19
C SER A 308 2.86 3.52 -19.32
N GLY A 309 3.86 3.10 -20.09
CA GLY A 309 3.72 2.01 -21.07
C GLY A 309 3.40 2.47 -22.49
N PHE A 310 4.01 3.56 -22.96
CA PHE A 310 3.89 4.03 -24.34
C PHE A 310 5.25 4.40 -24.93
N LEU A 311 5.34 4.39 -26.26
CA LEU A 311 6.50 4.80 -27.05
C LEU A 311 6.08 5.78 -28.13
N LEU A 312 6.82 6.88 -28.29
CA LEU A 312 6.67 7.79 -29.42
C LEU A 312 7.81 7.53 -30.42
N LEU A 313 7.45 6.93 -31.56
CA LEU A 313 8.33 6.64 -32.69
C LEU A 313 8.06 7.67 -33.79
N GLY A 314 8.77 8.81 -33.74
CA GLY A 314 8.56 9.94 -34.63
C GLY A 314 7.13 10.50 -34.52
N GLN A 315 6.27 10.20 -35.49
CA GLN A 315 4.87 10.64 -35.51
C GLN A 315 3.88 9.55 -35.06
N THR A 316 4.36 8.40 -34.59
CA THR A 316 3.50 7.28 -34.20
C THR A 316 3.62 7.04 -32.70
N LEU A 317 2.49 7.08 -31.99
CA LEU A 317 2.39 6.71 -30.58
C LEU A 317 1.88 5.29 -30.47
N ALA A 318 2.70 4.40 -29.91
CA ALA A 318 2.41 2.99 -29.76
C ALA A 318 2.44 2.54 -28.29
N ARG A 319 1.86 1.38 -28.02
CA ARG A 319 1.88 0.74 -26.70
C ARG A 319 3.24 0.10 -26.43
N PHE A 320 3.66 0.10 -25.16
CA PHE A 320 4.89 -0.54 -24.69
C PHE A 320 4.63 -1.34 -23.42
N GLN A 321 5.06 -2.59 -23.40
CA GLN A 321 4.71 -3.54 -22.34
C GLN A 321 5.74 -3.60 -21.20
N ASP A 322 7.03 -3.47 -21.51
CA ASP A 322 8.12 -3.81 -20.57
C ASP A 322 8.60 -2.59 -19.77
N THR A 323 7.70 -1.92 -19.05
CA THR A 323 8.02 -0.71 -18.26
C THR A 323 9.06 -0.97 -17.17
N ASP A 324 9.11 -2.18 -16.64
CA ASP A 324 10.09 -2.56 -15.62
C ASP A 324 11.53 -2.60 -16.17
N ALA A 325 11.68 -2.78 -17.50
CA ALA A 325 12.97 -2.82 -18.18
C ALA A 325 13.50 -1.43 -18.58
N LEU A 326 12.83 -0.32 -18.19
CA LEU A 326 13.31 1.03 -18.48
C LEU A 326 14.71 1.36 -17.95
N PRO A 327 15.17 0.84 -16.79
CA PRO A 327 16.56 1.00 -16.37
C PRO A 327 17.55 0.42 -17.39
N TRP A 328 17.26 -0.74 -17.97
CA TRP A 328 18.07 -1.35 -19.03
C TRP A 328 18.11 -0.47 -20.28
N VAL A 329 16.95 0.00 -20.72
CA VAL A 329 16.84 0.87 -21.89
C VAL A 329 17.67 2.15 -21.70
N ARG A 330 17.56 2.79 -20.52
CA ARG A 330 18.33 4.01 -20.21
C ARG A 330 19.83 3.76 -20.18
N GLN A 331 20.27 2.65 -19.56
CA GLN A 331 21.69 2.33 -19.49
C GLN A 331 22.26 2.04 -20.89
N LEU A 332 21.57 1.23 -21.69
CA LEU A 332 22.02 0.89 -23.04
C LEU A 332 21.92 2.06 -24.02
N LEU A 333 21.02 3.03 -23.81
CA LEU A 333 21.02 4.28 -24.58
C LEU A 333 22.26 5.13 -24.31
N ASN A 334 22.75 5.13 -23.06
CA ASN A 334 23.96 5.87 -22.67
C ASN A 334 25.23 5.17 -23.16
N ASP A 335 25.36 3.87 -22.89
CA ASP A 335 26.58 3.11 -23.16
C ASP A 335 26.65 2.58 -24.60
N ARG A 336 25.50 2.56 -25.32
CA ARG A 336 25.26 1.98 -26.65
C ARG A 336 25.40 0.45 -26.69
N THR A 337 26.53 -0.07 -26.21
CA THR A 337 26.84 -1.50 -26.21
C THR A 337 27.72 -1.84 -25.01
N ILE A 338 27.43 -2.96 -24.33
CA ILE A 338 28.32 -3.50 -23.29
C ILE A 338 29.15 -4.60 -23.92
N THR A 339 30.49 -4.47 -23.90
CA THR A 339 31.41 -5.44 -24.50
C THR A 339 32.18 -6.21 -23.44
N PHE A 340 32.42 -7.50 -23.67
CA PHE A 340 33.22 -8.34 -22.76
C PHE A 340 33.96 -9.46 -23.51
N MET A 341 34.95 -10.06 -22.84
CA MET A 341 35.80 -11.13 -23.37
C MET A 341 35.16 -12.51 -23.16
N ASP A 342 35.50 -13.50 -23.99
CA ASP A 342 34.94 -14.85 -23.88
C ASP A 342 35.19 -15.53 -22.52
N ARG A 343 36.32 -15.23 -21.86
CA ARG A 343 36.61 -15.74 -20.50
C ARG A 343 35.60 -15.28 -19.44
N ASP A 344 34.96 -14.13 -19.66
CA ASP A 344 34.03 -13.49 -18.72
C ASP A 344 32.57 -13.85 -19.06
N ARG A 345 32.35 -14.72 -20.07
CA ARG A 345 31.04 -15.07 -20.63
C ARG A 345 30.06 -15.60 -19.60
N ASP A 346 30.46 -16.62 -18.83
CA ASP A 346 29.56 -17.27 -17.88
C ASP A 346 29.28 -16.35 -16.67
N ALA A 347 30.24 -15.49 -16.32
CA ALA A 347 30.07 -14.46 -15.29
C ALA A 347 29.10 -13.34 -15.75
N ALA A 348 29.19 -12.93 -17.02
CA ALA A 348 28.28 -11.95 -17.61
C ALA A 348 26.84 -12.50 -17.70
N LEU A 349 26.67 -13.77 -18.10
CA LEU A 349 25.37 -14.43 -18.11
C LEU A 349 24.77 -14.53 -16.70
N ALA A 350 25.58 -14.93 -15.71
CA ALA A 350 25.13 -14.97 -14.31
C ALA A 350 24.66 -13.60 -13.83
N ALA A 351 25.46 -12.54 -14.06
CA ALA A 351 25.09 -11.18 -13.68
C ALA A 351 23.80 -10.68 -14.37
N LEU A 352 23.58 -11.08 -15.64
CA LEU A 352 22.37 -10.75 -16.39
C LEU A 352 21.13 -11.42 -15.78
N LEU A 353 21.22 -12.69 -15.42
CA LEU A 353 20.10 -13.50 -14.89
C LEU A 353 19.80 -13.23 -13.41
N GLU A 354 20.79 -12.75 -12.65
CA GLU A 354 20.67 -12.32 -11.25
C GLU A 354 20.19 -10.86 -11.12
N SER A 355 20.05 -10.14 -12.23
CA SER A 355 19.47 -8.80 -12.25
C SER A 355 18.03 -8.80 -11.69
N PRO A 356 17.62 -7.79 -10.89
CA PRO A 356 16.25 -7.66 -10.39
C PRO A 356 15.19 -7.72 -11.50
N VAL A 357 15.50 -7.10 -12.63
CA VAL A 357 14.70 -7.16 -13.86
C VAL A 357 15.52 -7.83 -14.94
N VAL A 358 15.02 -8.97 -15.43
CA VAL A 358 15.56 -9.70 -16.58
C VAL A 358 14.61 -9.49 -17.75
N PRO A 359 14.97 -8.65 -18.74
CA PRO A 359 14.20 -8.49 -19.96
C PRO A 359 14.19 -9.78 -20.80
N PRO A 360 13.27 -9.93 -21.76
CA PRO A 360 13.36 -10.96 -22.79
C PRO A 360 14.76 -10.99 -23.43
N LEU A 361 15.41 -12.16 -23.42
CA LEU A 361 16.77 -12.34 -23.92
C LEU A 361 16.75 -13.02 -25.30
N ASP A 362 17.58 -12.53 -26.21
CA ASP A 362 17.95 -13.19 -27.46
C ASP A 362 19.43 -13.54 -27.39
N LEU A 363 19.72 -14.81 -27.08
CA LEU A 363 21.05 -15.30 -26.78
C LEU A 363 21.60 -16.10 -27.97
N ALA A 364 22.90 -15.95 -28.22
CA ALA A 364 23.61 -16.83 -29.12
C ALA A 364 23.55 -18.29 -28.60
N PRO A 365 23.56 -19.31 -29.49
CA PRO A 365 23.40 -20.72 -29.10
C PRO A 365 24.41 -21.20 -28.04
N GLU A 366 25.60 -20.62 -27.96
CA GLU A 366 26.62 -20.97 -26.97
C GLU A 366 26.24 -20.56 -25.53
N LEU A 367 25.30 -19.62 -25.39
CA LEU A 367 24.79 -19.07 -24.14
C LEU A 367 23.46 -19.69 -23.72
N ASP A 368 22.98 -20.70 -24.43
CA ASP A 368 21.69 -21.33 -24.14
C ASP A 368 21.68 -22.01 -22.76
N PHE A 369 20.50 -22.04 -22.14
CA PHE A 369 20.29 -22.60 -20.82
C PHE A 369 18.88 -23.16 -20.68
N GLU A 370 18.69 -24.15 -19.81
CA GLU A 370 17.37 -24.68 -19.53
C GLU A 370 16.60 -23.72 -18.62
N GLN A 371 15.35 -23.42 -18.95
CA GLN A 371 14.47 -22.65 -18.08
C GLN A 371 13.37 -23.56 -17.53
N ARG A 372 13.16 -23.54 -16.21
CA ARG A 372 12.15 -24.37 -15.53
C ARG A 372 11.33 -23.55 -14.54
N GLN A 373 10.04 -23.85 -14.46
CA GLN A 373 9.20 -23.32 -13.39
C GLN A 373 9.57 -23.97 -12.05
N GLY A 374 9.92 -23.15 -11.06
CA GLY A 374 10.28 -23.62 -9.74
C GLY A 374 9.07 -23.95 -8.87
N SER A 375 9.18 -24.99 -8.05
CA SER A 375 8.21 -25.30 -6.98
C SER A 375 8.89 -25.08 -5.62
N PRO A 376 8.59 -23.97 -4.91
CA PRO A 376 9.30 -23.62 -3.69
C PRO A 376 8.91 -24.52 -2.51
N ARG A 377 9.89 -24.85 -1.67
CA ARG A 377 9.65 -25.28 -0.28
C ARG A 377 9.93 -24.12 0.66
N PHE A 378 8.98 -23.79 1.51
CA PHE A 378 9.08 -22.63 2.39
C PHE A 378 9.66 -22.97 3.76
N GLY A 379 10.33 -21.99 4.34
CA GLY A 379 10.79 -22.02 5.71
C GLY A 379 10.79 -20.64 6.34
N VAL A 380 10.98 -20.57 7.65
CA VAL A 380 11.06 -19.30 8.38
C VAL A 380 12.26 -19.32 9.31
N ARG A 381 13.05 -18.25 9.27
CA ARG A 381 14.11 -17.99 10.24
C ARG A 381 13.67 -16.94 11.24
N LEU A 382 13.68 -17.28 12.52
CA LEU A 382 13.33 -16.45 13.66
C LEU A 382 14.60 -16.07 14.43
N ASN A 383 15.00 -14.81 14.39
CA ASN A 383 16.15 -14.32 15.16
C ASN A 383 15.68 -13.39 16.26
N GLN A 384 16.16 -13.55 17.48
CA GLN A 384 15.83 -12.64 18.57
C GLN A 384 16.39 -11.25 18.28
N ALA A 385 15.53 -10.24 18.31
CA ALA A 385 15.89 -8.84 18.19
C ALA A 385 15.74 -8.17 19.56
N LYS A 386 16.86 -7.65 20.09
CA LYS A 386 16.85 -6.82 21.29
C LYS A 386 16.54 -5.38 20.88
N ASN A 387 15.41 -4.85 21.35
CA ASN A 387 15.09 -3.44 21.16
C ASN A 387 15.76 -2.61 22.26
N ALA A 388 16.07 -1.34 21.97
CA ALA A 388 16.67 -0.40 22.93
C ALA A 388 15.84 -0.19 24.21
N TRP A 389 14.54 -0.51 24.16
CA TRP A 389 13.58 -0.39 25.27
C TRP A 389 13.30 -1.71 26.03
N GLY A 390 14.05 -2.79 25.77
CA GLY A 390 13.97 -4.02 26.57
C GLY A 390 12.88 -5.02 26.19
N ASP A 391 11.95 -4.67 25.29
CA ASP A 391 10.97 -5.63 24.76
C ASP A 391 11.65 -6.65 23.83
N ALA A 392 11.58 -7.93 24.20
CA ALA A 392 12.00 -9.03 23.34
C ALA A 392 11.05 -9.12 22.12
N ALA A 393 11.60 -9.02 20.91
CA ALA A 393 10.87 -9.29 19.68
C ALA A 393 11.68 -10.29 18.84
N PHE A 394 11.02 -10.93 17.87
CA PHE A 394 11.68 -11.80 16.91
C PHE A 394 11.60 -11.19 15.51
N ASN A 395 12.70 -11.27 14.78
CA ASN A 395 12.78 -10.99 13.35
C ASN A 395 12.50 -12.27 12.59
N ALA A 396 11.39 -12.32 11.87
CA ALA A 396 10.96 -13.42 11.03
C ALA A 396 11.37 -13.15 9.57
N THR A 397 12.24 -14.00 9.04
CA THR A 397 12.68 -13.96 7.64
C THR A 397 12.08 -15.16 6.92
N LEU A 398 11.30 -14.92 5.86
CA LEU A 398 10.82 -15.98 4.99
C LEU A 398 11.99 -16.55 4.20
N LEU A 399 12.09 -17.88 4.17
CA LEU A 399 13.06 -18.63 3.39
C LEU A 399 12.32 -19.43 2.31
N ALA A 400 12.92 -19.58 1.13
CA ALA A 400 12.44 -20.47 0.08
C ALA A 400 13.60 -21.34 -0.44
N ASP A 401 13.29 -22.58 -0.76
CA ASP A 401 14.20 -23.52 -1.42
C ASP A 401 13.62 -23.94 -2.77
N TYR A 402 14.38 -23.65 -3.82
CA TYR A 402 14.09 -23.99 -5.22
C TYR A 402 14.98 -25.11 -5.75
N GLY A 403 15.62 -25.89 -4.87
CA GLY A 403 16.53 -27.00 -5.19
C GLY A 403 18.00 -26.74 -4.87
N ALA A 404 18.34 -25.54 -4.38
CA ALA A 404 19.70 -25.12 -4.02
C ALA A 404 19.86 -24.80 -2.52
N GLY A 405 18.90 -25.23 -1.69
CA GLY A 405 18.82 -24.98 -0.26
C GLY A 405 17.98 -23.77 0.10
N LEU A 406 17.63 -23.66 1.39
CA LEU A 406 16.82 -22.57 1.92
C LEU A 406 17.59 -21.24 1.87
N ARG A 407 17.04 -20.27 1.15
CA ARG A 407 17.58 -18.91 1.04
C ARG A 407 16.54 -17.87 1.49
N PRO A 408 16.96 -16.74 2.09
CA PRO A 408 16.06 -15.64 2.38
C PRO A 408 15.37 -15.15 1.11
N LEU A 409 14.05 -15.03 1.17
CA LEU A 409 13.26 -14.52 0.06
C LEU A 409 13.14 -13.01 0.19
N ARG A 410 13.59 -12.26 -0.83
CA ARG A 410 13.36 -10.82 -0.92
C ARG A 410 12.46 -10.50 -2.11
N ARG A 411 11.61 -9.49 -1.96
CA ARG A 411 10.72 -9.05 -3.06
C ARG A 411 11.47 -8.36 -4.20
N GLU A 412 12.62 -7.76 -3.91
CA GLU A 412 13.45 -7.01 -4.86
C GLU A 412 14.47 -7.89 -5.61
N GLU A 413 14.55 -9.17 -5.30
CA GLU A 413 15.43 -10.10 -5.99
C GLU A 413 14.93 -10.45 -7.39
N SER A 414 15.83 -10.98 -8.22
CA SER A 414 15.57 -11.43 -9.59
C SER A 414 14.32 -12.31 -9.73
N ARG A 415 13.77 -12.35 -10.95
CA ARG A 415 12.59 -13.17 -11.31
C ARG A 415 12.82 -14.68 -11.19
N GLY A 416 14.07 -15.11 -11.03
CA GLY A 416 14.47 -16.51 -10.93
C GLY A 416 15.88 -16.67 -10.37
N PHE A 417 16.26 -17.92 -10.10
CA PHE A 417 17.56 -18.30 -9.58
C PHE A 417 18.40 -18.96 -10.67
N TRP A 418 19.63 -18.47 -10.85
CA TRP A 418 20.61 -19.07 -11.73
C TRP A 418 21.38 -20.20 -11.03
N MET A 419 21.41 -21.38 -11.63
CA MET A 419 22.19 -22.53 -11.18
C MET A 419 23.31 -22.81 -12.19
N PRO A 420 24.54 -22.30 -11.97
CA PRO A 420 25.61 -22.37 -12.96
C PRO A 420 26.08 -23.79 -13.27
N GLY A 421 26.01 -24.71 -12.29
CA GLY A 421 26.45 -26.09 -12.46
C GLY A 421 25.64 -26.87 -13.51
N ASP A 422 24.33 -26.67 -13.51
CA ASP A 422 23.38 -27.36 -14.40
C ASP A 422 22.94 -26.50 -15.60
N ARG A 423 23.45 -25.25 -15.69
CA ARG A 423 22.96 -24.20 -16.61
C ARG A 423 21.43 -24.13 -16.61
N LEU A 424 20.85 -24.04 -15.42
CA LEU A 424 19.42 -24.05 -15.19
C LEU A 424 18.98 -22.70 -14.58
N TYR A 425 18.02 -22.05 -15.22
CA TYR A 425 17.34 -20.88 -14.67
C TYR A 425 15.97 -21.28 -14.12
N VAL A 426 15.82 -21.21 -12.81
CA VAL A 426 14.58 -21.59 -12.12
C VAL A 426 13.74 -20.35 -11.86
N LEU A 427 12.59 -20.25 -12.54
CA LEU A 427 11.64 -19.16 -12.32
C LEU A 427 10.97 -19.29 -10.95
N ARG A 428 10.85 -18.15 -10.27
CA ARG A 428 10.13 -18.05 -9.00
C ARG A 428 8.63 -18.14 -9.22
N ASP A 429 7.95 -18.82 -8.30
CA ASP A 429 6.50 -18.86 -8.24
C ASP A 429 5.97 -17.71 -7.37
N GLN A 430 5.63 -16.59 -8.01
CA GLN A 430 5.15 -15.39 -7.32
C GLN A 430 3.83 -15.62 -6.57
N GLN A 431 2.98 -16.54 -7.05
CA GLN A 431 1.70 -16.80 -6.41
C GLN A 431 1.89 -17.62 -5.13
N ALA A 432 2.72 -18.65 -5.18
CA ALA A 432 3.09 -19.43 -4.01
C ALA A 432 3.82 -18.56 -2.96
N GLU A 433 4.74 -17.69 -3.40
CA GLU A 433 5.43 -16.75 -2.52
C GLU A 433 4.48 -15.73 -1.87
N ALA A 434 3.52 -15.19 -2.63
CA ALA A 434 2.52 -14.28 -2.08
C ALA A 434 1.62 -14.96 -1.02
N ALA A 435 1.22 -16.21 -1.27
CA ALA A 435 0.47 -17.01 -0.30
C ALA A 435 1.30 -17.27 0.97
N ALA A 436 2.58 -17.61 0.82
CA ALA A 436 3.49 -17.80 1.95
C ALA A 436 3.63 -16.52 2.80
N TRP A 437 3.75 -15.35 2.18
CA TRP A 437 3.73 -14.07 2.89
C TRP A 437 2.42 -13.84 3.65
N GLN A 438 1.28 -14.20 3.06
CA GLN A 438 -0.02 -14.12 3.74
C GLN A 438 -0.07 -15.02 4.98
N THR A 439 0.36 -16.29 4.89
CA THR A 439 0.42 -17.22 6.02
C THR A 439 1.21 -16.64 7.20
N LEU A 440 2.35 -16.00 6.93
CA LEU A 440 3.13 -15.33 7.99
C LEU A 440 2.39 -14.14 8.61
N SER A 441 1.72 -13.34 7.79
CA SER A 441 0.95 -12.20 8.28
C SER A 441 -0.22 -12.65 9.17
N GLU A 442 -0.94 -13.70 8.78
CA GLU A 442 -2.04 -14.29 9.55
C GLU A 442 -1.56 -14.92 10.86
N GLY A 443 -0.36 -15.50 10.85
CA GLY A 443 0.30 -16.01 12.04
C GLY A 443 0.88 -14.94 12.98
N GLY A 444 0.66 -13.65 12.68
CA GLY A 444 1.00 -12.53 13.57
C GLY A 444 2.35 -11.87 13.31
N VAL A 445 3.00 -12.16 12.18
CA VAL A 445 4.22 -11.47 11.74
C VAL A 445 3.82 -10.15 11.09
N ARG A 446 4.32 -9.02 11.63
CA ARG A 446 4.17 -7.71 11.00
C ARG A 446 5.23 -7.55 9.91
N LEU A 447 4.80 -7.71 8.67
CA LEU A 447 5.66 -7.53 7.50
C LEU A 447 5.97 -6.06 7.27
N SER A 448 7.19 -5.78 6.81
CA SER A 448 7.58 -4.43 6.41
C SER A 448 7.05 -4.13 5.00
N PRO A 449 6.62 -2.88 4.69
CA PRO A 449 6.12 -2.51 3.37
C PRO A 449 7.14 -2.69 2.24
N ASP A 450 8.43 -2.56 2.56
CA ASP A 450 9.56 -2.67 1.63
C ASP A 450 9.88 -4.13 1.24
N GLY A 451 9.42 -5.14 2.01
CA GLY A 451 9.64 -6.56 1.73
C GLY A 451 11.10 -7.04 1.75
N GLY A 452 12.05 -6.14 2.01
CA GLY A 452 13.48 -6.43 2.20
C GLY A 452 13.87 -6.61 3.67
N SER A 453 13.09 -6.02 4.58
CA SER A 453 13.33 -6.11 6.02
C SER A 453 12.62 -7.33 6.64
N PRO A 454 13.25 -8.03 7.62
CA PRO A 454 12.59 -9.10 8.36
C PRO A 454 11.30 -8.61 9.01
N GLY A 455 10.25 -9.44 8.96
CA GLY A 455 8.99 -9.14 9.65
C GLY A 455 9.15 -9.22 11.17
N ARG A 456 8.35 -8.46 11.92
CA ARG A 456 8.43 -8.43 13.39
C ARG A 456 7.36 -9.32 14.01
N LEU A 457 7.79 -10.20 14.91
CA LEU A 457 6.95 -11.14 15.64
C LEU A 457 7.07 -10.93 17.15
N LEU A 458 5.94 -10.92 17.86
CA LEU A 458 5.91 -10.84 19.32
C LEU A 458 6.16 -12.22 19.94
N PRO A 459 6.87 -12.32 21.08
CA PRO A 459 7.18 -13.60 21.72
C PRO A 459 5.96 -14.48 22.01
N LYS A 460 4.82 -13.87 22.39
CA LYS A 460 3.58 -14.59 22.68
C LYS A 460 2.95 -15.25 21.44
N ALA A 461 3.20 -14.72 20.25
CA ALA A 461 2.65 -15.25 18.99
C ALA A 461 3.52 -16.34 18.38
N MET A 462 4.80 -16.42 18.78
CA MET A 462 5.77 -17.36 18.21
C MET A 462 5.35 -18.83 18.34
N PRO A 463 4.95 -19.36 19.51
CA PRO A 463 4.63 -20.79 19.61
C PRO A 463 3.45 -21.21 18.71
N LYS A 464 2.43 -20.34 18.60
CA LYS A 464 1.27 -20.59 17.74
C LYS A 464 1.67 -20.59 16.26
N LEU A 465 2.50 -19.65 15.84
CA LEU A 465 3.01 -19.57 14.48
C LEU A 465 3.84 -20.82 14.13
N VAL A 466 4.82 -21.18 14.97
CA VAL A 466 5.71 -22.32 14.70
C VAL A 466 4.94 -23.62 14.56
N ARG A 467 3.94 -23.87 15.42
CA ARG A 467 3.06 -25.05 15.31
C ARG A 467 2.28 -25.09 14.00
N HIS A 468 1.70 -23.96 13.61
CA HIS A 468 0.93 -23.86 12.37
C HIS A 468 1.82 -24.11 11.14
N LEU A 469 3.00 -23.48 11.09
CA LEU A 469 3.95 -23.64 9.98
C LEU A 469 4.47 -25.07 9.84
N ILE A 470 4.81 -25.73 10.95
CA ILE A 470 5.28 -27.11 10.90
C ILE A 470 4.16 -28.08 10.48
N ALA A 471 2.91 -27.83 10.90
CA ALA A 471 1.77 -28.61 10.43
C ALA A 471 1.53 -28.47 8.92
N GLU A 472 1.87 -27.31 8.33
CA GLU A 472 1.86 -27.08 6.88
C GLU A 472 3.11 -27.58 6.16
N GLY A 473 4.05 -28.23 6.87
CA GLY A 473 5.27 -28.80 6.30
C GLY A 473 6.40 -27.79 6.07
N TRP A 474 6.33 -26.62 6.67
CA TRP A 474 7.39 -25.61 6.58
C TRP A 474 8.56 -25.94 7.50
N ARG A 475 9.76 -25.53 7.09
CA ARG A 475 10.97 -25.66 7.91
C ARG A 475 11.21 -24.42 8.76
N VAL A 476 11.30 -24.56 10.08
CA VAL A 476 11.50 -23.41 10.98
C VAL A 476 12.88 -23.45 11.64
N GLU A 477 13.62 -22.34 11.55
CA GLU A 477 14.91 -22.10 12.19
C GLU A 477 14.77 -21.00 13.26
N ALA A 478 15.29 -21.19 14.49
CA ALA A 478 15.51 -20.10 15.45
C ALA A 478 16.96 -20.00 15.89
N GLU A 479 17.51 -18.79 15.95
CA GLU A 479 18.88 -18.53 16.44
C GLU A 479 19.96 -19.37 15.74
N GLY A 480 19.74 -19.71 14.46
CA GLY A 480 20.62 -20.60 13.68
C GLY A 480 20.48 -22.10 14.01
N ARG A 481 19.43 -22.51 14.73
CA ARG A 481 19.15 -23.90 15.13
C ARG A 481 17.74 -24.31 14.67
N ALA A 482 17.57 -25.58 14.29
CA ALA A 482 16.29 -26.08 13.80
C ALA A 482 15.28 -26.27 14.95
N PHE A 483 13.99 -26.00 14.69
CA PHE A 483 12.91 -26.48 15.55
C PHE A 483 12.50 -27.89 15.13
N ARG A 484 12.25 -28.74 16.12
CA ARG A 484 11.83 -30.12 15.90
C ARG A 484 10.46 -30.37 16.52
N SER A 485 9.64 -31.13 15.81
CA SER A 485 8.35 -31.60 16.32
C SER A 485 8.54 -32.72 17.34
N PRO A 486 7.66 -32.82 18.35
CA PRO A 486 7.64 -33.98 19.23
C PRO A 486 7.25 -35.23 18.41
N GLY A 487 8.11 -36.23 18.46
CA GLY A 487 7.93 -37.55 17.88
C GLY A 487 7.35 -38.54 18.89
N ALA A 488 7.87 -39.77 18.89
CA ALA A 488 7.36 -40.83 19.76
C ALA A 488 7.61 -40.52 21.24
N THR A 489 6.59 -40.73 22.07
CA THR A 489 6.71 -40.64 23.53
C THR A 489 6.97 -42.03 24.10
N ARG A 490 7.92 -42.13 25.02
CA ARG A 490 8.28 -43.36 25.71
C ARG A 490 8.12 -43.14 27.20
N LEU A 491 7.32 -44.00 27.84
CA LEU A 491 7.04 -43.97 29.27
C LEU A 491 7.40 -45.35 29.84
N GLU A 492 8.26 -45.36 30.85
CA GLU A 492 8.70 -46.56 31.55
C GLU A 492 8.52 -46.36 33.06
N VAL A 493 7.92 -47.34 33.74
CA VAL A 493 7.70 -47.31 35.18
C VAL A 493 8.53 -48.39 35.84
N THR A 494 9.35 -48.01 36.81
CA THR A 494 10.14 -48.94 37.62
C THR A 494 9.65 -48.89 39.07
N SER A 495 9.44 -50.05 39.70
CA SER A 495 8.97 -50.15 41.08
C SER A 495 10.04 -50.74 42.00
N GLY A 496 10.23 -50.14 43.17
CA GLY A 496 11.01 -50.69 44.28
C GLY A 496 10.12 -51.13 45.45
N ILE A 497 10.74 -51.47 46.58
CA ILE A 497 10.04 -51.97 47.78
C ILE A 497 9.07 -50.92 48.35
N ASP A 498 9.50 -49.65 48.42
CA ASP A 498 8.74 -48.55 49.02
C ASP A 498 8.56 -47.32 48.09
N TRP A 499 8.82 -47.47 46.79
CA TRP A 499 8.84 -46.35 45.84
C TRP A 499 8.54 -46.76 44.39
N PHE A 500 8.16 -45.78 43.58
CA PHE A 500 7.98 -45.89 42.12
C PHE A 500 8.76 -44.80 41.40
N GLU A 501 9.35 -45.11 40.25
CA GLU A 501 10.03 -44.17 39.37
C GLU A 501 9.32 -44.13 38.01
N LEU A 502 9.00 -42.93 37.53
CA LEU A 502 8.47 -42.68 36.20
C LEU A 502 9.56 -42.06 35.34
N HIS A 503 9.98 -42.81 34.32
CA HIS A 503 10.88 -42.38 33.27
C HIS A 503 10.03 -42.01 32.05
N GLY A 504 10.07 -40.75 31.65
CA GLY A 504 9.38 -40.29 30.44
C GLY A 504 10.37 -39.61 29.52
N GLN A 505 10.37 -39.98 28.24
CA GLN A 505 11.20 -39.36 27.21
C GLN A 505 10.36 -39.08 25.97
N ILE A 506 10.65 -37.97 25.31
CA ILE A 506 10.08 -37.63 24.01
C ILE A 506 11.22 -37.53 23.00
N ASP A 507 11.10 -38.27 21.91
CA ASP A 507 12.03 -38.17 20.79
C ASP A 507 11.67 -36.99 19.90
N TYR A 508 12.67 -36.20 19.51
CA TYR A 508 12.62 -35.04 18.63
C TYR A 508 13.56 -35.28 17.46
N GLU A 509 13.16 -36.15 16.52
CA GLU A 509 13.92 -36.50 15.31
C GLU A 509 15.37 -36.94 15.64
N GLY A 510 15.53 -37.84 16.63
CA GLY A 510 16.83 -38.39 17.05
C GLY A 510 17.47 -37.71 18.25
N GLN A 511 16.77 -36.79 18.92
CA GLN A 511 17.19 -36.13 20.18
C GLN A 511 16.12 -36.32 21.24
N THR A 512 16.50 -36.69 22.46
CA THR A 512 15.52 -37.01 23.52
C THR A 512 15.46 -35.92 24.57
N ALA A 513 14.25 -35.53 24.99
CA ALA A 513 14.06 -34.71 26.19
C ALA A 513 13.41 -35.51 27.32
N ALA A 514 13.94 -35.39 28.53
CA ALA A 514 13.41 -36.08 29.71
C ALA A 514 12.19 -35.35 30.29
N LEU A 515 11.26 -36.12 30.86
CA LEU A 515 10.01 -35.64 31.46
C LEU A 515 10.22 -34.54 32.51
N PRO A 516 11.21 -34.60 33.42
CA PRO A 516 11.45 -33.51 34.37
C PRO A 516 11.75 -32.17 33.71
N ASP A 517 12.55 -32.15 32.64
CA ASP A 517 12.92 -30.92 31.93
C ASP A 517 11.73 -30.34 31.15
N LEU A 518 10.91 -31.21 30.56
CA LEU A 518 9.67 -30.84 29.89
C LEU A 518 8.66 -30.22 30.88
N LEU A 519 8.52 -30.80 32.07
CA LEU A 519 7.67 -30.28 33.13
C LEU A 519 8.22 -28.98 33.75
N ALA A 520 9.55 -28.85 33.87
CA ALA A 520 10.19 -27.62 34.33
C ALA A 520 9.96 -26.47 33.36
N ALA A 521 10.05 -26.73 32.04
CA ALA A 521 9.72 -25.77 31.00
C ALA A 521 8.23 -25.35 31.07
N LEU A 522 7.32 -26.32 31.22
CA LEU A 522 5.89 -26.04 31.40
C LEU A 522 5.60 -25.15 32.61
N ARG A 523 6.26 -25.39 33.76
CA ARG A 523 6.09 -24.55 34.97
C ARG A 523 6.56 -23.12 34.78
N ARG A 524 7.59 -22.90 33.95
CA ARG A 524 8.06 -21.55 33.58
C ARG A 524 7.11 -20.85 32.59
N GLY A 525 6.11 -21.55 32.06
CA GLY A 525 5.26 -21.07 30.97
C GLY A 525 6.00 -21.01 29.64
N ASP A 526 7.15 -21.68 29.53
CA ASP A 526 7.87 -21.83 28.28
C ASP A 526 7.08 -22.80 27.40
N ALA A 527 6.92 -22.48 26.12
CA ALA A 527 6.29 -23.38 25.14
C ALA A 527 7.28 -24.34 24.46
N MET A 528 8.55 -24.32 24.90
CA MET A 528 9.67 -25.00 24.27
C MET A 528 10.71 -25.47 25.29
N VAL A 529 11.42 -26.55 24.95
CA VAL A 529 12.55 -27.09 25.72
C VAL A 529 13.81 -27.04 24.86
N LYS A 530 14.96 -26.74 25.48
CA LYS A 530 16.26 -26.82 24.82
C LYS A 530 16.76 -28.27 24.89
N LEU A 531 17.12 -28.84 23.74
CA LEU A 531 17.64 -30.21 23.62
C LEU A 531 19.17 -30.25 23.82
N ASP A 532 19.73 -31.44 23.99
CA ASP A 532 21.16 -31.65 24.27
C ASP A 532 22.09 -31.16 23.16
N ASP A 533 21.65 -31.24 21.88
CA ASP A 533 22.34 -30.66 20.72
C ASP A 533 22.21 -29.13 20.64
N GLY A 534 21.49 -28.53 21.58
CA GLY A 534 21.19 -27.12 21.64
C GLY A 534 20.03 -26.66 20.75
N SER A 535 19.40 -27.55 19.98
CA SER A 535 18.18 -27.24 19.22
C SER A 535 16.97 -27.09 20.15
N PHE A 536 15.83 -26.68 19.60
CA PHE A 536 14.62 -26.44 20.38
C PHE A 536 13.52 -27.46 20.01
N GLY A 537 13.07 -28.20 21.02
CA GLY A 537 11.92 -29.09 20.93
C GLY A 537 10.64 -28.37 21.36
N MET A 538 9.57 -28.51 20.58
CA MET A 538 8.26 -28.00 20.99
C MET A 538 7.66 -28.88 22.09
N LEU A 539 7.10 -28.24 23.14
CA LEU A 539 6.41 -28.97 24.19
C LEU A 539 5.05 -29.48 23.69
N PRO A 540 4.74 -30.79 23.78
CA PRO A 540 3.42 -31.30 23.46
C PRO A 540 2.45 -30.98 24.60
N GLU A 541 1.79 -29.83 24.50
CA GLU A 541 0.92 -29.30 25.56
C GLU A 541 -0.21 -30.26 25.97
N GLU A 542 -0.82 -30.99 25.03
CA GLU A 542 -1.87 -31.96 25.36
C GLU A 542 -1.34 -33.16 26.18
N TRP A 543 -0.17 -33.67 25.80
CA TRP A 543 0.51 -34.73 26.56
C TRP A 543 0.95 -34.21 27.92
N LEU A 544 1.56 -33.03 27.97
CA LEU A 544 2.00 -32.41 29.23
C LEU A 544 0.84 -32.02 30.14
N ALA A 545 -0.31 -31.61 29.61
CA ALA A 545 -1.50 -31.32 30.42
C ALA A 545 -2.00 -32.58 31.15
N ARG A 546 -1.90 -33.76 30.53
CA ARG A 546 -2.23 -35.04 31.19
C ARG A 546 -1.28 -35.36 32.35
N PHE A 547 0.00 -35.03 32.21
CA PHE A 547 1.04 -35.34 33.21
C PHE A 547 1.38 -34.17 34.14
N ALA A 548 0.82 -32.97 33.92
CA ALA A 548 1.02 -31.79 34.77
C ALA A 548 0.64 -32.02 36.25
N PRO A 549 -0.43 -32.78 36.58
CA PRO A 549 -0.74 -33.12 37.98
C PRO A 549 0.36 -33.93 38.67
N LEU A 550 1.13 -34.74 37.93
CA LEU A 550 2.22 -35.57 38.48
C LEU A 550 3.43 -34.74 38.90
N ALA A 551 3.65 -33.60 38.24
CA ALA A 551 4.80 -32.72 38.49
C ALA A 551 4.81 -32.15 39.92
N GLY A 552 3.64 -31.97 40.54
CA GLY A 552 3.51 -31.46 41.91
C GLY A 552 3.56 -32.53 42.99
N LEU A 553 3.51 -33.82 42.62
CA LEU A 553 3.34 -34.94 43.56
C LEU A 553 4.57 -35.85 43.65
N GLY A 554 5.39 -35.89 42.60
CA GLY A 554 6.66 -36.62 42.58
C GLY A 554 7.84 -35.75 42.99
N GLU A 555 8.81 -36.35 43.71
CA GLU A 555 10.12 -35.74 43.95
C GLU A 555 10.95 -35.84 42.65
N VAL A 556 11.49 -34.71 42.19
CA VAL A 556 12.33 -34.67 40.99
C VAL A 556 13.72 -35.19 41.33
N ALA A 557 14.13 -36.28 40.69
CA ALA A 557 15.48 -36.82 40.74
C ALA A 557 16.13 -36.74 39.34
N GLU A 558 17.43 -36.99 39.23
CA GLU A 558 18.16 -36.87 37.96
C GLU A 558 17.52 -37.72 36.84
N GLY A 559 16.80 -37.07 35.92
CA GLY A 559 16.17 -37.68 34.74
C GLY A 559 14.80 -38.34 34.94
N HIS A 560 14.26 -38.42 36.17
CA HIS A 560 13.00 -39.13 36.44
C HIS A 560 12.19 -38.52 37.60
N LEU A 561 10.92 -38.94 37.73
CA LEU A 561 10.06 -38.56 38.85
C LEU A 561 9.91 -39.74 39.82
N ARG A 562 10.17 -39.50 41.11
CA ARG A 562 10.03 -40.50 42.16
C ARG A 562 8.77 -40.27 42.98
N PHE A 563 8.00 -41.34 43.19
CA PHE A 563 6.76 -41.36 43.97
C PHE A 563 6.89 -42.33 45.16
N ARG A 564 6.18 -42.03 46.24
CA ARG A 564 6.08 -42.93 47.42
C ARG A 564 5.02 -43.99 47.16
N SER A 565 5.10 -45.11 47.88
CA SER A 565 4.15 -46.22 47.74
C SER A 565 2.67 -45.82 47.93
N THR A 566 2.40 -44.82 48.77
CA THR A 566 1.05 -44.25 48.98
C THR A 566 0.47 -43.51 47.78
N GLN A 567 1.29 -43.20 46.77
CA GLN A 567 0.90 -42.48 45.55
C GLN A 567 0.70 -43.40 44.34
N ALA A 568 0.88 -44.72 44.51
CA ALA A 568 0.82 -45.71 43.43
C ALA A 568 -0.53 -45.76 42.69
N GLY A 569 -1.65 -45.67 43.43
CA GLY A 569 -2.99 -45.70 42.83
C GLY A 569 -3.31 -44.48 41.96
N LEU A 570 -2.63 -43.35 42.20
CA LEU A 570 -2.75 -42.16 41.36
C LEU A 570 -1.92 -42.29 40.08
N LEU A 571 -0.74 -42.90 40.17
CA LEU A 571 0.10 -43.19 39.01
C LEU A 571 -0.61 -44.16 38.04
N ASP A 572 -1.25 -45.21 38.57
CA ASP A 572 -2.01 -46.18 37.79
C ASP A 572 -3.22 -45.54 37.07
N ALA A 573 -3.98 -44.70 37.78
CA ALA A 573 -5.13 -43.99 37.19
C ALA A 573 -4.76 -43.01 36.07
N LEU A 574 -3.56 -42.41 36.13
CA LEU A 574 -3.08 -41.44 35.13
C LEU A 574 -2.36 -42.07 33.94
N LEU A 575 -1.87 -43.31 34.08
CA LEU A 575 -1.31 -44.09 32.98
C LEU A 575 -2.39 -44.86 32.20
N ALA A 576 -3.53 -45.15 32.82
CA ALA A 576 -4.66 -45.86 32.23
C ALA A 576 -5.63 -44.97 31.40
N ALA A 577 -5.52 -43.64 31.55
CA ALA A 577 -6.28 -42.63 30.79
C ALA A 577 -5.36 -41.97 29.76
#